data_AF-A0A521RN04-F1
#
_entry.id   AF-A0A521RN04-F1
#
_cell.length_a   1.000
_cell.length_b   1.000
_cell.length_c   1.000
_cell.angle_alpha   90.00
_cell.angle_beta   90.00
_cell.angle_gamma   90.00
#
_symmetry.space_group_name_H-M   'P 1'
#
loop_
_entity.id
_entity.type
_entity.pdbx_description
1 polymer ?
#
loop_
_entity_poly.entity_id
_entity_poly.type
_entity_poly.pdbx_seq_one_letter_code
_entity_poly.pdbx_strand_id
1 'polypeptide(L)'
;MKRPGFQTTWGSRGKRKNEDGNSPCSVCNIDEIGTGGRVMAESLDNILVVDADGHVNEGDVDLALRMPEKWRPWAPRRVKDERGHTRTFLEGRIWPMTHGPGPGVTGPMTEKARKSGPGMTEPGARLKDMDLEGIDVAVIFGTQVALTVNGLMNGELAAVLCHAVNDWLLEYCSADPKRLRAVGLIPCQAPKLAVKELEFLAKAGATSVMLPTNVYGRNMGDAFFDPIYEAAQDIGMTLSVHPQTGHDGIPGVSGVMGAGSRRFHKYVYVHTTAFPFELMIAMMHMIGEGVFDRFPRLQVGYMEGGAGWLPFWMERLDEHVEKLAPQMPELKRMPSEIIRSDQIVLTCESEESGLGRVMDFSGPGTVLYASDYCHWDCHFPYSVKDIVEQKDLTLAQKERLLGRNAVDFFKLKNLPEPRALSIARRHWEQEGAVKEASRAAR
;
A
#
# COMPACT_ATOMS: atom_id res chain seq x y z
N MET A 1 16.71 -20.53 56.37
CA MET A 1 17.14 -21.73 55.59
C MET A 1 17.71 -21.29 54.25
N LYS A 2 18.49 -22.16 53.62
CA LYS A 2 19.56 -21.94 52.62
C LYS A 2 19.14 -21.26 51.28
N ARG A 3 20.12 -20.50 50.75
CA ARG A 3 20.38 -19.86 49.43
C ARG A 3 20.28 -20.82 48.20
N PRO A 4 20.37 -20.39 46.90
CA PRO A 4 21.19 -19.28 46.35
C PRO A 4 20.53 -18.43 45.23
N GLY A 5 21.02 -17.27 44.77
CA GLY A 5 22.37 -16.68 44.76
C GLY A 5 22.92 -16.65 43.32
N PHE A 6 22.48 -15.71 42.49
CA PHE A 6 23.02 -15.52 41.13
C PHE A 6 24.16 -14.49 41.16
N GLN A 7 25.38 -14.95 40.90
CA GLN A 7 26.55 -14.13 40.63
C GLN A 7 26.65 -13.86 39.14
N THR A 8 26.75 -12.58 38.78
CA THR A 8 27.21 -12.12 37.46
C THR A 8 28.73 -12.05 37.46
N THR A 9 29.37 -12.77 36.54
CA THR A 9 30.81 -12.60 36.24
C THR A 9 30.99 -12.33 34.76
N TRP A 10 31.24 -11.06 34.41
CA TRP A 10 31.82 -10.69 33.14
C TRP A 10 33.33 -10.97 33.19
N GLY A 11 33.75 -12.04 32.52
CA GLY A 11 35.15 -12.41 32.35
C GLY A 11 35.77 -11.69 31.15
N SER A 12 36.85 -10.95 31.41
CA SER A 12 37.73 -10.35 30.42
C SER A 12 38.97 -11.24 30.17
N ARG A 13 39.64 -10.99 29.04
CA ARG A 13 40.95 -11.52 28.54
C ARG A 13 40.83 -12.79 27.67
N GLY A 14 41.55 -12.94 26.56
CA GLY A 14 42.64 -12.12 26.03
C GLY A 14 43.22 -12.68 24.72
N LYS A 15 44.13 -11.88 24.15
CA LYS A 15 44.97 -12.11 22.96
C LYS A 15 45.62 -13.50 22.93
N ARG A 16 45.72 -14.10 21.73
CA ARG A 16 46.85 -14.94 21.34
C ARG A 16 47.18 -14.77 19.86
N LYS A 17 48.49 -14.66 19.58
CA LYS A 17 49.15 -14.50 18.28
C LYS A 17 49.41 -15.85 17.62
N ASN A 18 49.62 -15.75 16.30
CA ASN A 18 49.97 -16.70 15.24
C ASN A 18 51.09 -17.71 15.52
N GLU A 19 51.08 -18.80 14.74
CA GLU A 19 52.17 -19.42 13.94
C GLU A 19 51.54 -20.65 13.22
N ASP A 20 51.32 -20.64 11.91
CA ASP A 20 52.22 -20.94 10.78
C ASP A 20 52.09 -22.39 10.27
N GLY A 21 51.75 -22.54 8.98
CA GLY A 21 51.56 -23.81 8.30
C GLY A 21 51.26 -23.63 6.81
N ASN A 22 52.32 -23.38 6.04
CA ASN A 22 52.38 -23.04 4.61
C ASN A 22 52.18 -24.25 3.68
N SER A 23 51.34 -24.15 2.64
CA SER A 23 51.65 -24.62 1.26
C SER A 23 50.55 -24.31 0.23
N PRO A 24 50.90 -24.17 -1.07
CA PRO A 24 50.22 -23.29 -2.01
C PRO A 24 49.32 -24.05 -2.99
N CYS A 25 48.12 -23.54 -3.27
CA CYS A 25 47.27 -24.05 -4.36
C CYS A 25 47.36 -23.14 -5.59
N SER A 26 48.14 -23.64 -6.56
CA SER A 26 47.98 -23.57 -8.01
C SER A 26 47.22 -22.39 -8.63
N VAL A 27 47.99 -21.53 -9.28
CA VAL A 27 47.58 -20.74 -10.44
C VAL A 27 47.26 -21.70 -11.59
N CYS A 28 46.04 -21.63 -12.12
CA CYS A 28 45.72 -22.12 -13.46
C CYS A 28 45.03 -21.00 -14.24
N ASN A 29 45.76 -20.45 -15.22
CA ASN A 29 45.18 -19.79 -16.38
C ASN A 29 44.18 -20.73 -17.05
N ILE A 30 42.99 -20.21 -17.35
CA ILE A 30 42.17 -20.70 -18.45
C ILE A 30 41.73 -19.47 -19.23
N ASP A 31 42.47 -19.20 -20.32
CA ASP A 31 41.95 -18.48 -21.47
C ASP A 31 40.90 -19.35 -22.18
N GLU A 32 39.90 -18.67 -22.74
CA GLU A 32 39.02 -19.08 -23.84
C GLU A 32 38.14 -20.34 -23.68
N ILE A 33 36.85 -20.11 -23.35
CA ILE A 33 35.73 -20.86 -23.95
C ILE A 33 34.59 -19.90 -24.30
N GLY A 34 34.32 -19.76 -25.60
CA GLY A 34 32.95 -19.76 -26.14
C GLY A 34 32.18 -18.43 -26.15
N THR A 35 32.35 -17.68 -27.23
CA THR A 35 31.37 -16.71 -27.74
C THR A 35 30.01 -17.37 -28.00
N GLY A 36 28.94 -16.86 -27.40
CA GLY A 36 27.58 -17.34 -27.69
C GLY A 36 26.46 -17.01 -26.70
N GLY A 37 26.75 -16.42 -25.55
CA GLY A 37 25.73 -15.85 -24.68
C GLY A 37 25.55 -14.37 -25.02
N ARG A 38 24.43 -13.98 -25.62
CA ARG A 38 23.99 -12.58 -25.58
C ARG A 38 23.82 -12.27 -24.08
N VAL A 39 24.79 -11.60 -23.46
CA VAL A 39 24.55 -10.93 -22.18
C VAL A 39 23.45 -9.93 -22.53
N MET A 40 22.20 -10.28 -22.23
CA MET A 40 21.10 -9.33 -22.26
C MET A 40 21.57 -8.22 -21.33
N ALA A 41 21.99 -7.08 -21.88
CA ALA A 41 22.19 -5.91 -21.06
C ALA A 41 20.91 -5.77 -20.22
N GLU A 42 21.05 -5.71 -18.90
CA GLU A 42 19.96 -5.43 -17.99
C GLU A 42 19.41 -4.06 -18.38
N SER A 43 18.45 -4.05 -19.31
CA SER A 43 17.82 -2.84 -19.80
C SER A 43 16.62 -2.57 -18.91
N LEU A 44 16.51 -1.34 -18.43
CA LEU A 44 15.30 -0.82 -17.81
C LEU A 44 14.05 -1.12 -18.66
N ASP A 45 14.19 -1.23 -19.99
CA ASP A 45 13.06 -1.47 -20.90
C ASP A 45 12.37 -2.83 -20.71
N ASN A 46 13.03 -3.79 -20.05
CA ASN A 46 12.49 -5.13 -19.79
C ASN A 46 11.93 -5.28 -18.38
N ILE A 47 11.96 -4.23 -17.56
CA ILE A 47 11.40 -4.28 -16.20
C ILE A 47 9.88 -4.26 -16.33
N LEU A 48 9.23 -5.28 -15.77
CA LEU A 48 7.79 -5.26 -15.53
C LEU A 48 7.48 -4.22 -14.47
N VAL A 49 6.61 -3.26 -14.78
CA VAL A 49 6.18 -2.26 -13.80
C VAL A 49 4.78 -2.61 -13.26
N VAL A 50 4.68 -2.74 -11.95
CA VAL A 50 3.44 -3.00 -11.22
C VAL A 50 3.17 -1.84 -10.28
N ASP A 51 2.10 -1.11 -10.55
CA ASP A 51 1.55 -0.11 -9.64
C ASP A 51 0.77 -0.82 -8.53
N ALA A 52 1.30 -0.76 -7.31
CA ALA A 52 0.71 -1.43 -6.15
C ALA A 52 -0.48 -0.66 -5.55
N ASP A 53 -0.72 0.58 -5.98
CA ASP A 53 -1.75 1.46 -5.44
C ASP A 53 -2.24 2.44 -6.51
N GLY A 54 -3.11 1.95 -7.38
CA GLY A 54 -3.85 2.77 -8.33
C GLY A 54 -5.30 2.88 -7.91
N HIS A 55 -5.92 4.03 -8.13
CA HIS A 55 -7.31 4.27 -7.76
C HIS A 55 -8.25 4.35 -8.96
N VAL A 56 -9.48 3.87 -8.80
CA VAL A 56 -10.61 4.16 -9.69
C VAL A 56 -11.72 4.82 -8.90
N ASN A 57 -12.47 5.65 -9.59
CA ASN A 57 -13.60 6.35 -9.05
C ASN A 57 -14.88 5.63 -9.52
N GLU A 58 -15.72 5.24 -8.57
CA GLU A 58 -17.04 4.65 -8.82
C GLU A 58 -17.90 5.59 -9.69
N GLY A 59 -17.57 6.88 -9.74
CA GLY A 59 -18.11 7.81 -10.72
C GLY A 59 -19.64 7.89 -10.63
N ASP A 60 -20.31 7.85 -11.78
CA ASP A 60 -21.77 7.85 -11.95
C ASP A 60 -22.41 6.46 -11.83
N VAL A 61 -21.68 5.45 -11.38
CA VAL A 61 -22.24 4.11 -11.20
C VAL A 61 -23.40 4.16 -10.21
N ASP A 62 -24.58 3.77 -10.68
CA ASP A 62 -25.76 3.61 -9.83
C ASP A 62 -25.63 2.33 -9.01
N LEU A 63 -24.98 2.44 -7.85
CA LEU A 63 -24.81 1.35 -6.91
C LEU A 63 -26.15 0.81 -6.40
N ALA A 64 -27.24 1.60 -6.42
CA ALA A 64 -28.55 1.12 -5.98
C ALA A 64 -29.05 -0.03 -6.86
N LEU A 65 -28.75 -0.01 -8.17
CA LEU A 65 -29.12 -1.11 -9.07
C LEU A 65 -28.35 -2.41 -8.78
N ARG A 66 -27.16 -2.30 -8.18
CA ARG A 66 -26.32 -3.43 -7.73
C ARG A 66 -26.65 -3.90 -6.31
N MET A 67 -27.50 -3.18 -5.59
CA MET A 67 -27.93 -3.54 -4.24
C MET A 67 -29.24 -4.33 -4.26
N PRO A 68 -29.45 -5.26 -3.29
CA PRO A 68 -30.75 -5.90 -3.08
C PRO A 68 -31.85 -4.87 -2.86
N GLU A 69 -33.07 -5.15 -3.34
CA GLU A 69 -34.20 -4.20 -3.37
C GLU A 69 -34.43 -3.49 -2.03
N LYS A 70 -34.40 -4.25 -0.92
CA LYS A 70 -34.60 -3.72 0.44
C LYS A 70 -33.57 -2.65 0.86
N TRP A 71 -32.39 -2.65 0.24
CA TRP A 71 -31.27 -1.75 0.57
C TRP A 71 -31.11 -0.59 -0.40
N ARG A 72 -31.76 -0.60 -1.57
CA ARG A 72 -31.63 0.48 -2.57
C ARG A 72 -31.90 1.89 -2.03
N PRO A 73 -32.88 2.13 -1.13
CA PRO A 73 -33.08 3.45 -0.53
C PRO A 73 -31.88 3.98 0.29
N TRP A 74 -30.97 3.08 0.69
CA TRP A 74 -29.76 3.38 1.46
C TRP A 74 -28.51 3.52 0.60
N ALA A 75 -28.65 3.46 -0.73
CA ALA A 75 -27.53 3.66 -1.65
C ALA A 75 -26.89 5.05 -1.48
N PRO A 76 -25.59 5.20 -1.78
CA PRO A 76 -24.91 6.48 -1.73
C PRO A 76 -25.55 7.47 -2.71
N ARG A 77 -25.75 8.71 -2.27
CA ARG A 77 -26.32 9.78 -3.10
C ARG A 77 -25.38 10.96 -3.17
N ARG A 78 -25.26 11.59 -4.34
CA ARG A 78 -24.51 12.84 -4.44
C ARG A 78 -25.32 14.00 -3.91
N VAL A 79 -24.69 14.81 -3.06
CA VAL A 79 -25.25 16.05 -2.54
C VAL A 79 -24.24 17.18 -2.68
N LYS A 80 -24.70 18.41 -2.55
CA LYS A 80 -23.83 19.59 -2.41
C LYS A 80 -23.75 19.97 -0.93
N ASP A 81 -22.55 20.19 -0.44
CA ASP A 81 -22.35 20.76 0.90
C ASP A 81 -22.64 22.27 0.91
N GLU A 82 -22.56 22.89 2.09
CA GLU A 82 -22.79 24.32 2.31
C GLU A 82 -21.82 25.23 1.51
N ARG A 83 -20.73 24.67 0.98
CA ARG A 83 -19.73 25.36 0.17
C ARG A 83 -19.83 25.02 -1.32
N GLY A 84 -20.84 24.26 -1.73
CA GLY A 84 -21.10 23.86 -3.11
C GLY A 84 -20.23 22.70 -3.62
N HIS A 85 -19.46 22.05 -2.76
CA HIS A 85 -18.68 20.87 -3.15
C HIS A 85 -19.59 19.64 -3.27
N THR A 86 -19.30 18.79 -4.26
CA THR A 86 -19.97 17.49 -4.38
C THR A 86 -19.49 16.56 -3.27
N ARG A 87 -20.44 15.94 -2.56
CA ARG A 87 -20.19 15.00 -1.46
C ARG A 87 -21.07 13.77 -1.59
N THR A 88 -20.69 12.73 -0.87
CA THR A 88 -21.46 11.49 -0.75
C THR A 88 -22.34 11.57 0.48
N PHE A 89 -23.66 11.51 0.29
CA PHE A 89 -24.62 11.30 1.37
C PHE A 89 -24.83 9.79 1.55
N LEU A 90 -24.46 9.27 2.71
CA LEU A 90 -24.50 7.85 3.01
C LEU A 90 -24.76 7.63 4.50
N GLU A 91 -25.70 6.74 4.80
CA GLU A 91 -26.12 6.42 6.18
C GLU A 91 -26.45 7.68 7.01
N GLY A 92 -27.23 8.61 6.42
CA GLY A 92 -27.66 9.84 7.10
C GLY A 92 -26.58 10.92 7.22
N ARG A 93 -25.39 10.72 6.66
CA ARG A 93 -24.20 11.57 6.88
C ARG A 93 -23.60 12.06 5.56
N ILE A 94 -22.90 13.18 5.60
CA ILE A 94 -22.15 13.75 4.47
C ILE A 94 -20.69 13.35 4.56
N TRP A 95 -20.14 12.82 3.47
CA TRP A 95 -18.80 12.27 3.38
C TRP A 95 -17.98 12.88 2.24
N PRO A 96 -16.69 13.22 2.49
CA PRO A 96 -16.14 13.50 3.83
C PRO A 96 -16.70 14.83 4.40
N MET A 97 -16.56 15.04 5.71
CA MET A 97 -16.77 16.38 6.28
C MET A 97 -15.74 17.37 5.75
N THR A 98 -16.13 18.63 5.56
CA THR A 98 -15.28 19.68 4.97
C THR A 98 -14.81 20.74 5.96
N HIS A 99 -15.25 20.62 7.20
CA HIS A 99 -14.95 21.55 8.28
C HIS A 99 -14.98 20.82 9.62
N GLY A 100 -14.56 21.53 10.66
CA GLY A 100 -14.37 20.94 11.98
C GLY A 100 -13.03 20.20 12.07
N PRO A 101 -12.83 19.45 13.14
CA PRO A 101 -11.64 18.62 13.30
C PRO A 101 -11.63 17.50 12.25
N GLY A 102 -10.47 17.27 11.65
CA GLY A 102 -10.28 16.21 10.69
C GLY A 102 -11.06 16.35 9.36
N PRO A 103 -11.04 17.52 8.68
CA PRO A 103 -11.73 17.65 7.41
C PRO A 103 -11.06 16.75 6.35
N GLY A 104 -11.86 16.12 5.49
CA GLY A 104 -11.35 15.37 4.34
C GLY A 104 -11.00 16.27 3.16
N VAL A 105 -10.81 15.68 1.98
CA VAL A 105 -10.30 16.39 0.79
C VAL A 105 -11.14 17.62 0.48
N THR A 106 -10.54 18.79 0.70
CA THR A 106 -11.15 20.10 0.48
C THR A 106 -10.17 21.03 -0.21
N GLY A 107 -10.65 21.74 -1.24
CA GLY A 107 -9.89 22.80 -1.89
C GLY A 107 -9.81 24.09 -1.05
N PRO A 108 -9.19 25.16 -1.59
CA PRO A 108 -8.67 25.25 -2.96
C PRO A 108 -7.36 24.47 -3.16
N MET A 109 -7.17 23.94 -4.36
CA MET A 109 -5.93 23.29 -4.80
C MET A 109 -5.16 24.21 -5.76
N THR A 110 -3.84 24.07 -5.82
CA THR A 110 -3.02 24.78 -6.82
C THR A 110 -3.14 24.14 -8.19
N GLU A 111 -2.62 24.81 -9.22
CA GLU A 111 -2.52 24.28 -10.58
C GLU A 111 -1.62 23.05 -10.71
N LYS A 112 -0.77 22.79 -9.70
CA LYS A 112 0.07 21.59 -9.64
C LYS A 112 -0.73 20.34 -9.27
N ALA A 113 -1.85 20.51 -8.56
CA ALA A 113 -2.68 19.40 -8.18
C ALA A 113 -3.28 18.74 -9.43
N ARG A 114 -3.21 17.42 -9.48
CA ARG A 114 -3.76 16.65 -10.60
C ARG A 114 -5.28 16.73 -10.61
N LYS A 115 -5.80 16.81 -11.82
CA LYS A 115 -7.23 16.74 -12.10
C LYS A 115 -7.54 15.33 -12.54
N SER A 116 -8.61 14.76 -12.01
CA SER A 116 -9.06 13.44 -12.41
C SER A 116 -9.35 13.40 -13.91
N GLY A 117 -8.80 12.39 -14.58
CA GLY A 117 -9.03 12.11 -15.99
C GLY A 117 -10.05 10.98 -16.21
N PRO A 118 -10.43 10.71 -17.46
CA PRO A 118 -11.32 9.59 -17.81
C PRO A 118 -10.79 8.22 -17.35
N GLY A 119 -9.47 8.05 -17.18
CA GLY A 119 -8.87 6.81 -16.67
C GLY A 119 -9.29 6.45 -15.24
N MET A 120 -9.90 7.37 -14.48
CA MET A 120 -10.49 7.06 -13.17
C MET A 120 -11.81 6.29 -13.29
N THR A 121 -12.57 6.43 -14.38
CA THR A 121 -13.91 5.82 -14.52
C THR A 121 -13.98 4.83 -15.68
N GLU A 122 -13.12 4.98 -16.70
CA GLU A 122 -13.15 4.18 -17.93
C GLU A 122 -11.91 3.29 -18.06
N PRO A 123 -12.06 1.94 -18.13
CA PRO A 123 -10.91 1.03 -18.17
C PRO A 123 -10.09 1.17 -19.46
N GLY A 124 -10.74 1.49 -20.59
CA GLY A 124 -10.04 1.73 -21.86
C GLY A 124 -9.18 3.00 -21.85
N ALA A 125 -9.57 4.02 -21.08
CA ALA A 125 -8.74 5.21 -20.89
C ALA A 125 -7.59 4.91 -19.92
N ARG A 126 -7.86 4.16 -18.83
CA ARG A 126 -6.85 3.70 -17.88
C ARG A 126 -5.70 2.96 -18.55
N LEU A 127 -6.00 2.02 -19.44
CA LEU A 127 -4.95 1.24 -20.13
C LEU A 127 -4.02 2.11 -20.97
N LYS A 128 -4.53 3.21 -21.56
CA LYS A 128 -3.71 4.17 -22.30
C LYS A 128 -2.85 5.02 -21.36
N ASP A 129 -3.41 5.43 -20.24
CA ASP A 129 -2.69 6.20 -19.22
C ASP A 129 -1.57 5.34 -18.60
N MET A 130 -1.83 4.05 -18.37
CA MET A 130 -0.81 3.09 -17.94
C MET A 130 0.33 2.97 -18.96
N ASP A 131 0.03 2.88 -20.26
CA ASP A 131 1.07 2.85 -21.31
C ASP A 131 1.88 4.16 -21.36
N LEU A 132 1.25 5.30 -21.10
CA LEU A 132 1.89 6.62 -21.06
C LEU A 132 2.82 6.79 -19.85
N GLU A 133 2.37 6.33 -18.69
CA GLU A 133 3.10 6.35 -17.42
C GLU A 133 4.24 5.32 -17.40
N GLY A 134 4.06 4.18 -18.07
CA GLY A 134 5.01 3.08 -18.09
C GLY A 134 4.66 1.92 -17.16
N ILE A 135 3.38 1.76 -16.81
CA ILE A 135 2.85 0.72 -15.93
C ILE A 135 2.31 -0.46 -16.75
N ASP A 136 2.79 -1.68 -16.49
CA ASP A 136 2.28 -2.89 -17.15
C ASP A 136 1.05 -3.45 -16.42
N VAL A 137 1.04 -3.41 -15.07
CA VAL A 137 -0.06 -3.91 -14.23
C VAL A 137 -0.41 -2.87 -13.16
N ALA A 138 -1.69 -2.61 -12.95
CA ALA A 138 -2.19 -1.78 -11.85
C ALA A 138 -3.03 -2.63 -10.89
N VAL A 139 -2.70 -2.52 -9.61
CA VAL A 139 -3.50 -3.03 -8.48
C VAL A 139 -4.42 -1.90 -8.02
N ILE A 140 -5.73 -2.13 -8.15
CA ILE A 140 -6.73 -1.07 -8.24
C ILE A 140 -7.63 -1.07 -7.01
N PHE A 141 -7.64 0.05 -6.30
CA PHE A 141 -8.52 0.40 -5.21
C PHE A 141 -9.68 1.27 -5.71
N GLY A 142 -10.86 1.15 -5.11
CA GLY A 142 -11.92 2.15 -5.29
C GLY A 142 -11.63 3.43 -4.47
N THR A 143 -12.29 4.54 -4.79
CA THR A 143 -12.07 5.83 -4.08
C THR A 143 -13.28 6.31 -3.27
N GLN A 144 -14.40 6.69 -3.90
CA GLN A 144 -15.44 7.50 -3.25
C GLN A 144 -16.18 6.74 -2.14
N VAL A 145 -16.72 5.57 -2.46
CA VAL A 145 -17.48 4.76 -1.51
C VAL A 145 -16.55 3.79 -0.81
N ALA A 146 -15.59 3.24 -1.55
CA ALA A 146 -14.55 2.35 -1.06
C ALA A 146 -13.80 2.90 0.17
N LEU A 147 -13.31 4.14 0.12
CA LEU A 147 -12.61 4.78 1.23
C LEU A 147 -13.54 5.33 2.32
N THR A 148 -14.83 4.94 2.32
CA THR A 148 -15.83 5.37 3.32
C THR A 148 -16.51 4.19 4.02
N VAL A 149 -16.58 3.01 3.38
CA VAL A 149 -17.48 1.92 3.78
C VAL A 149 -17.24 1.35 5.19
N ASN A 150 -15.98 1.32 5.67
CA ASN A 150 -15.70 0.89 7.05
C ASN A 150 -16.04 1.95 8.10
N GLY A 151 -16.35 3.18 7.68
CA GLY A 151 -16.90 4.25 8.51
C GLY A 151 -18.42 4.19 8.69
N LEU A 152 -19.10 3.17 8.16
CA LEU A 152 -20.54 2.93 8.36
C LEU A 152 -20.84 2.17 9.64
N MET A 153 -21.90 2.58 10.35
CA MET A 153 -22.29 1.99 11.62
C MET A 153 -23.01 0.65 11.42
N ASN A 154 -23.85 0.56 10.39
CA ASN A 154 -24.61 -0.63 10.06
C ASN A 154 -23.74 -1.59 9.24
N GLY A 155 -23.26 -2.65 9.89
CA GLY A 155 -22.44 -3.69 9.26
C GLY A 155 -23.14 -4.43 8.12
N GLU A 156 -24.47 -4.58 8.12
CA GLU A 156 -25.19 -5.21 7.02
C GLU A 156 -25.26 -4.29 5.79
N LEU A 157 -25.49 -2.99 6.00
CA LEU A 157 -25.44 -2.01 4.92
C LEU A 157 -24.03 -1.94 4.33
N ALA A 158 -23.00 -1.92 5.18
CA ALA A 158 -21.61 -1.95 4.75
C ALA A 158 -21.30 -3.19 3.91
N ALA A 159 -21.75 -4.38 4.33
CA ALA A 159 -21.56 -5.62 3.56
C ALA A 159 -22.22 -5.54 2.17
N VAL A 160 -23.44 -5.00 2.10
CA VAL A 160 -24.16 -4.83 0.83
C VAL A 160 -23.45 -3.85 -0.10
N LEU A 161 -22.91 -2.76 0.44
CA LEU A 161 -22.17 -1.77 -0.35
C LEU A 161 -20.81 -2.28 -0.80
N CYS A 162 -20.08 -2.98 0.08
CA CYS A 162 -18.85 -3.67 -0.30
C CYS A 162 -19.12 -4.58 -1.50
N HIS A 163 -20.14 -5.43 -1.43
CA HIS A 163 -20.49 -6.32 -2.53
C HIS A 163 -20.84 -5.57 -3.82
N ALA A 164 -21.68 -4.53 -3.74
CA ALA A 164 -22.07 -3.74 -4.91
C ALA A 164 -20.88 -3.03 -5.58
N VAL A 165 -19.92 -2.53 -4.79
CA VAL A 165 -18.70 -1.89 -5.31
C VAL A 165 -17.73 -2.95 -5.85
N ASN A 166 -17.58 -4.09 -5.17
CA ASN A 166 -16.73 -5.20 -5.61
C ASN A 166 -17.19 -5.75 -6.96
N ASP A 167 -18.50 -6.00 -7.13
CA ASP A 167 -19.07 -6.46 -8.39
C ASP A 167 -18.76 -5.49 -9.55
N TRP A 168 -18.87 -4.19 -9.30
CA TRP A 168 -18.51 -3.17 -10.28
C TRP A 168 -17.00 -3.13 -10.56
N LEU A 169 -16.16 -3.19 -9.52
CA LEU A 169 -14.70 -3.13 -9.68
C LEU A 169 -14.15 -4.34 -10.43
N LEU A 170 -14.71 -5.53 -10.17
CA LEU A 170 -14.40 -6.76 -10.90
C LEU A 170 -14.81 -6.64 -12.38
N GLU A 171 -15.98 -6.06 -12.67
CA GLU A 171 -16.42 -5.75 -14.03
C GLU A 171 -15.46 -4.77 -14.72
N TYR A 172 -15.05 -3.69 -14.05
CA TYR A 172 -14.06 -2.74 -14.56
C TYR A 172 -12.74 -3.42 -14.92
N CYS A 173 -12.22 -4.27 -14.03
CA CYS A 173 -10.96 -4.97 -14.25
C CYS A 173 -11.05 -6.04 -15.34
N SER A 174 -12.25 -6.52 -15.67
CA SER A 174 -12.47 -7.52 -16.72
C SER A 174 -12.11 -7.03 -18.13
N ALA A 175 -11.96 -5.72 -18.34
CA ALA A 175 -11.52 -5.14 -19.61
C ALA A 175 -10.11 -5.61 -20.02
N ASP A 176 -9.20 -5.80 -19.06
CA ASP A 176 -7.92 -6.47 -19.27
C ASP A 176 -7.45 -7.10 -17.93
N PRO A 177 -7.89 -8.34 -17.61
CA PRO A 177 -7.61 -8.96 -16.32
C PRO A 177 -6.15 -9.34 -16.13
N LYS A 178 -5.28 -9.17 -17.14
CA LYS A 178 -3.83 -9.33 -16.97
C LYS A 178 -3.21 -8.07 -16.38
N ARG A 179 -3.70 -6.90 -16.80
CA ARG A 179 -3.18 -5.57 -16.47
C ARG A 179 -3.95 -4.87 -15.36
N LEU A 180 -5.24 -5.12 -15.20
CA LEU A 180 -6.10 -4.48 -14.19
C LEU A 180 -6.44 -5.52 -13.10
N ARG A 181 -6.04 -5.25 -11.85
CA ARG A 181 -6.18 -6.18 -10.73
C ARG A 181 -6.99 -5.56 -9.60
N ALA A 182 -8.14 -6.11 -9.26
CA ALA A 182 -9.01 -5.54 -8.24
C ALA A 182 -8.49 -5.78 -6.81
N VAL A 183 -8.56 -4.76 -5.96
CA VAL A 183 -8.53 -4.88 -4.50
C VAL A 183 -9.96 -4.78 -3.97
N GLY A 184 -10.43 -5.88 -3.38
CA GLY A 184 -11.80 -5.96 -2.88
C GLY A 184 -12.01 -5.24 -1.56
N LEU A 185 -13.25 -4.86 -1.29
CA LEU A 185 -13.70 -4.25 -0.05
C LEU A 185 -14.34 -5.29 0.86
N ILE A 186 -14.08 -5.19 2.15
CA ILE A 186 -14.73 -6.00 3.19
C ILE A 186 -15.22 -5.12 4.35
N PRO A 187 -16.41 -5.39 4.92
CA PRO A 187 -16.96 -4.62 6.04
C PRO A 187 -16.30 -5.02 7.38
N CYS A 188 -15.15 -4.42 7.70
CA CYS A 188 -14.32 -4.77 8.86
C CYS A 188 -15.05 -4.55 10.21
N GLN A 189 -16.05 -3.67 10.26
CA GLN A 189 -16.93 -3.50 11.42
C GLN A 189 -17.84 -4.71 11.69
N ALA A 190 -17.92 -5.67 10.76
CA ALA A 190 -18.68 -6.91 10.88
C ALA A 190 -17.85 -8.13 10.39
N PRO A 191 -16.91 -8.65 11.20
CA PRO A 191 -15.94 -9.67 10.80
C PRO A 191 -16.54 -10.91 10.13
N LYS A 192 -17.69 -11.41 10.60
CA LYS A 192 -18.36 -12.56 9.97
C LYS A 192 -18.83 -12.28 8.53
N LEU A 193 -19.29 -11.05 8.27
CA LEU A 193 -19.69 -10.62 6.92
C LEU A 193 -18.44 -10.33 6.07
N ALA A 194 -17.39 -9.79 6.68
CA ALA A 194 -16.10 -9.58 6.02
C ALA A 194 -15.49 -10.91 5.52
N VAL A 195 -15.51 -11.97 6.33
CA VAL A 195 -15.04 -13.31 5.92
C VAL A 195 -15.84 -13.83 4.71
N LYS A 196 -17.16 -13.69 4.72
CA LYS A 196 -18.00 -14.12 3.59
C LYS A 196 -17.65 -13.38 2.30
N GLU A 197 -17.43 -12.07 2.39
CA GLU A 197 -17.07 -11.26 1.22
C GLU A 197 -15.65 -11.57 0.73
N LEU A 198 -14.71 -11.79 1.65
CA LEU A 198 -13.35 -12.25 1.35
C LEU A 198 -13.36 -13.58 0.58
N GLU A 199 -14.17 -14.56 1.00
CA GLU A 199 -14.33 -15.83 0.28
C GLU A 199 -14.90 -15.66 -1.13
N PHE A 200 -15.84 -14.73 -1.32
CA PHE A 200 -16.38 -14.39 -2.63
C PHE A 200 -15.29 -13.77 -3.52
N LEU A 201 -14.58 -12.76 -3.01
CA LEU A 201 -13.51 -12.04 -3.71
C LEU A 201 -12.39 -12.97 -4.16
N ALA A 202 -12.00 -13.92 -3.30
CA ALA A 202 -11.00 -14.93 -3.63
C ALA A 202 -11.43 -15.81 -4.82
N LYS A 203 -12.71 -16.20 -4.89
CA LYS A 203 -13.27 -16.97 -6.02
C LYS A 203 -13.40 -16.11 -7.28
N ALA A 204 -13.69 -14.82 -7.12
CA ALA A 204 -13.86 -13.88 -8.21
C ALA A 204 -12.52 -13.40 -8.81
N GLY A 205 -11.39 -13.71 -8.18
CA GLY A 205 -10.05 -13.38 -8.69
C GLY A 205 -9.55 -12.00 -8.26
N ALA A 206 -10.09 -11.43 -7.18
CA ALA A 206 -9.47 -10.27 -6.54
C ALA A 206 -8.05 -10.61 -6.07
N THR A 207 -7.16 -9.63 -6.11
CA THR A 207 -5.74 -9.81 -5.84
C THR A 207 -5.38 -9.55 -4.37
N SER A 208 -6.11 -8.63 -3.74
CA SER A 208 -5.98 -8.27 -2.32
C SER A 208 -7.35 -7.83 -1.80
N VAL A 209 -7.45 -7.57 -0.50
CA VAL A 209 -8.59 -6.84 0.07
C VAL A 209 -8.14 -5.68 0.96
N MET A 210 -8.92 -4.62 0.98
CA MET A 210 -8.61 -3.40 1.72
C MET A 210 -9.06 -3.50 3.18
N LEU A 211 -8.15 -3.17 4.09
CA LEU A 211 -8.41 -2.91 5.50
C LEU A 211 -8.34 -1.40 5.80
N PRO A 212 -9.14 -0.89 6.74
CA PRO A 212 -8.92 0.45 7.30
C PRO A 212 -7.77 0.43 8.31
N THR A 213 -7.34 1.61 8.77
CA THR A 213 -6.28 1.74 9.80
C THR A 213 -6.79 1.44 11.22
N ASN A 214 -8.07 1.69 11.47
CA ASN A 214 -8.82 1.22 12.64
C ASN A 214 -10.32 1.09 12.27
N VAL A 215 -11.17 0.63 13.19
CA VAL A 215 -12.63 0.77 13.06
C VAL A 215 -13.15 1.44 14.32
N TYR A 216 -13.50 2.71 14.20
CA TYR A 216 -13.99 3.54 15.31
C TYR A 216 -13.11 3.50 16.57
N GLY A 217 -11.80 3.63 16.37
CA GLY A 217 -10.81 3.56 17.46
C GLY A 217 -10.45 2.16 17.92
N ARG A 218 -11.10 1.11 17.39
CA ARG A 218 -10.61 -0.27 17.54
C ARG A 218 -9.49 -0.52 16.55
N ASN A 219 -8.26 -0.63 17.06
CA ASN A 219 -7.07 -0.80 16.22
C ASN A 219 -6.95 -2.23 15.67
N MET A 220 -6.28 -2.37 14.53
CA MET A 220 -6.11 -3.64 13.79
C MET A 220 -5.36 -4.75 14.54
N GLY A 221 -4.86 -4.51 15.76
CA GLY A 221 -4.33 -5.57 16.62
C GLY A 221 -5.39 -6.33 17.42
N ASP A 222 -6.61 -5.78 17.51
CA ASP A 222 -7.67 -6.33 18.35
C ASP A 222 -8.20 -7.68 17.81
N ALA A 223 -8.33 -8.67 18.70
CA ALA A 223 -8.81 -10.02 18.37
C ALA A 223 -10.22 -10.05 17.78
N PHE A 224 -10.99 -8.96 17.87
CA PHE A 224 -12.22 -8.77 17.10
C PHE A 224 -12.03 -9.02 15.59
N PHE A 225 -10.85 -8.70 15.04
CA PHE A 225 -10.53 -8.87 13.63
C PHE A 225 -9.89 -10.23 13.28
N ASP A 226 -9.54 -11.06 14.28
CA ASP A 226 -8.91 -12.37 14.08
C ASP A 226 -9.63 -13.26 13.04
N PRO A 227 -10.98 -13.32 12.97
CA PRO A 227 -11.66 -14.10 11.93
C PRO A 227 -11.29 -13.68 10.50
N ILE A 228 -11.02 -12.39 10.27
CA ILE A 228 -10.59 -11.88 8.95
C ILE A 228 -9.16 -12.36 8.66
N TYR A 229 -8.27 -12.28 9.64
CA TYR A 229 -6.86 -12.68 9.50
C TYR A 229 -6.72 -14.18 9.29
N GLU A 230 -7.47 -14.99 10.04
CA GLU A 230 -7.53 -16.45 9.88
C GLU A 230 -7.99 -16.82 8.46
N ALA A 231 -9.11 -16.26 8.01
CA ALA A 231 -9.65 -16.55 6.68
C ALA A 231 -8.71 -16.08 5.56
N ALA A 232 -8.13 -14.88 5.67
CA ALA A 232 -7.18 -14.35 4.69
C ALA A 232 -5.94 -15.25 4.58
N GLN A 233 -5.41 -15.70 5.72
CA GLN A 233 -4.28 -16.61 5.77
C GLN A 233 -4.58 -17.98 5.13
N ASP A 234 -5.76 -18.55 5.40
CA ASP A 234 -6.13 -19.87 4.90
C ASP A 234 -6.43 -19.87 3.40
N ILE A 235 -7.00 -18.78 2.90
CA ILE A 235 -7.21 -18.54 1.46
C ILE A 235 -5.89 -18.17 0.77
N GLY A 236 -4.95 -17.57 1.50
CA GLY A 236 -3.71 -17.01 0.96
C GLY A 236 -3.88 -15.62 0.33
N MET A 237 -4.96 -14.90 0.69
CA MET A 237 -5.26 -13.54 0.26
C MET A 237 -4.42 -12.52 1.03
N THR A 238 -3.80 -11.57 0.34
CA THR A 238 -3.11 -10.45 0.99
C THR A 238 -4.11 -9.42 1.52
N LEU A 239 -3.70 -8.69 2.54
CA LEU A 239 -4.47 -7.58 3.10
C LEU A 239 -3.73 -6.26 2.83
N SER A 240 -4.45 -5.23 2.40
CA SER A 240 -3.90 -3.90 2.12
C SER A 240 -4.51 -2.89 3.08
N VAL A 241 -3.77 -2.48 4.11
CA VAL A 241 -4.18 -1.41 5.02
C VAL A 241 -4.04 -0.08 4.29
N HIS A 242 -5.15 0.62 4.13
CA HIS A 242 -5.20 1.88 3.40
C HIS A 242 -5.87 2.95 4.28
N PRO A 243 -5.28 4.16 4.40
CA PRO A 243 -5.92 5.29 5.04
C PRO A 243 -7.28 5.58 4.40
N GLN A 244 -8.33 5.77 5.20
CA GLN A 244 -9.68 5.98 4.69
C GLN A 244 -10.18 7.38 5.00
N THR A 245 -11.20 7.83 4.29
CA THR A 245 -11.76 9.16 4.53
C THR A 245 -12.57 9.22 5.84
N GLY A 246 -12.39 10.31 6.59
CA GLY A 246 -13.15 10.64 7.80
C GLY A 246 -12.31 10.48 9.07
N HIS A 247 -12.21 11.56 9.85
CA HIS A 247 -11.04 11.77 10.70
C HIS A 247 -11.38 12.16 12.15
N ASP A 248 -12.24 11.47 12.86
CA ASP A 248 -12.20 11.51 14.33
C ASP A 248 -12.41 10.15 14.99
N GLY A 249 -12.64 9.08 14.22
CA GLY A 249 -12.75 7.72 14.76
C GLY A 249 -13.96 7.52 15.67
N ILE A 250 -14.87 8.50 15.75
CA ILE A 250 -16.01 8.44 16.67
C ILE A 250 -17.20 7.79 15.93
N PRO A 251 -17.77 6.69 16.47
CA PRO A 251 -18.99 6.09 15.93
C PRO A 251 -20.09 7.11 15.70
N GLY A 252 -20.65 7.12 14.49
CA GLY A 252 -21.78 7.99 14.13
C GLY A 252 -21.44 9.47 13.94
N VAL A 253 -20.17 9.87 14.13
CA VAL A 253 -19.71 11.25 13.90
C VAL A 253 -18.84 11.31 12.65
N SER A 254 -17.82 10.45 12.51
CA SER A 254 -16.99 10.40 11.30
C SER A 254 -16.42 9.02 11.00
N GLY A 255 -15.46 8.99 10.07
CA GLY A 255 -14.78 7.80 9.59
C GLY A 255 -13.72 7.28 10.56
N VAL A 256 -12.78 6.54 9.98
CA VAL A 256 -11.95 5.58 10.71
C VAL A 256 -10.51 6.03 10.92
N MET A 257 -10.21 7.32 10.87
CA MET A 257 -8.89 7.87 11.22
C MET A 257 -8.99 8.81 12.41
N GLY A 258 -7.99 8.82 13.30
CA GLY A 258 -7.97 9.61 14.53
C GLY A 258 -6.64 10.31 14.86
N ALA A 259 -5.53 9.93 14.22
CA ALA A 259 -4.18 10.42 14.51
C ALA A 259 -4.09 11.94 14.37
N GLY A 260 -3.98 12.62 15.52
CA GLY A 260 -3.91 14.08 15.59
C GLY A 260 -5.18 14.80 15.12
N SER A 261 -6.24 14.09 14.79
CA SER A 261 -7.33 14.65 14.00
C SER A 261 -8.15 15.73 14.71
N ARG A 262 -8.31 15.60 16.04
CA ARG A 262 -8.86 16.63 16.93
C ARG A 262 -8.06 17.94 16.92
N ARG A 263 -6.81 17.91 16.44
CA ARG A 263 -5.90 19.06 16.36
C ARG A 263 -5.90 19.70 14.97
N PHE A 264 -6.38 19.00 13.94
CA PHE A 264 -6.28 19.44 12.56
C PHE A 264 -7.61 19.95 12.04
N HIS A 265 -7.66 21.21 11.61
CA HIS A 265 -8.87 21.84 11.03
C HIS A 265 -8.67 22.16 9.54
N LYS A 266 -7.61 21.64 8.93
CA LYS A 266 -7.30 21.80 7.51
C LYS A 266 -6.87 20.46 6.95
N TYR A 267 -7.38 20.14 5.76
CA TYR A 267 -7.08 18.87 5.10
C TYR A 267 -5.59 18.65 4.90
N VAL A 268 -4.82 19.69 4.55
CA VAL A 268 -3.37 19.58 4.37
C VAL A 268 -2.67 18.99 5.60
N TYR A 269 -3.05 19.37 6.83
CA TYR A 269 -2.42 18.81 8.04
C TYR A 269 -2.86 17.37 8.31
N VAL A 270 -4.10 17.05 7.91
CA VAL A 270 -4.62 15.69 7.99
C VAL A 270 -3.85 14.81 7.02
N HIS A 271 -3.72 15.20 5.75
CA HIS A 271 -3.02 14.40 4.75
C HIS A 271 -1.52 14.25 5.08
N THR A 272 -0.83 15.35 5.40
CA THR A 272 0.62 15.30 5.66
C THR A 272 1.00 14.62 6.98
N THR A 273 0.03 14.33 7.86
CA THR A 273 0.31 13.75 9.18
C THR A 273 -0.53 12.52 9.46
N ALA A 274 -1.85 12.59 9.42
CA ALA A 274 -2.70 11.49 9.86
C ALA A 274 -2.46 10.21 9.04
N PHE A 275 -2.28 10.31 7.71
CA PHE A 275 -2.10 9.15 6.83
C PHE A 275 -0.91 8.26 7.25
N PRO A 276 0.35 8.74 7.26
CA PRO A 276 1.49 7.90 7.66
C PRO A 276 1.42 7.48 9.13
N PHE A 277 0.93 8.34 10.03
CA PHE A 277 0.84 8.01 11.46
C PHE A 277 -0.23 6.96 11.76
N GLU A 278 -1.35 6.95 11.03
CA GLU A 278 -2.38 5.91 11.16
C GLU A 278 -1.83 4.54 10.74
N LEU A 279 -1.02 4.48 9.69
CA LEU A 279 -0.35 3.24 9.26
C LEU A 279 0.67 2.76 10.28
N MET A 280 1.48 3.67 10.85
CA MET A 280 2.38 3.34 11.96
C MET A 280 1.62 2.77 13.17
N ILE A 281 0.48 3.37 13.52
CA ILE A 281 -0.39 2.92 14.63
C ILE A 281 -0.96 1.53 14.31
N ALA A 282 -1.50 1.33 13.11
CA ALA A 282 -2.03 0.04 12.67
C ALA A 282 -0.95 -1.04 12.71
N MET A 283 0.23 -0.78 12.15
CA MET A 283 1.36 -1.71 12.16
C MET A 283 1.82 -2.04 13.57
N MET A 284 1.97 -1.04 14.44
CA MET A 284 2.36 -1.24 15.83
C MET A 284 1.37 -2.11 16.58
N HIS A 285 0.06 -1.89 16.42
CA HIS A 285 -0.94 -2.73 17.06
C HIS A 285 -0.97 -4.14 16.48
N MET A 286 -0.86 -4.32 15.17
CA MET A 286 -0.81 -5.67 14.59
C MET A 286 0.44 -6.45 15.05
N ILE A 287 1.59 -5.80 15.16
CA ILE A 287 2.82 -6.39 15.70
C ILE A 287 2.66 -6.67 17.20
N GLY A 288 2.44 -5.62 18.01
CA GLY A 288 2.48 -5.70 19.47
C GLY A 288 1.39 -6.57 20.09
N GLU A 289 0.22 -6.65 19.45
CA GLU A 289 -0.86 -7.56 19.86
C GLU A 289 -0.68 -8.97 19.28
N GLY A 290 0.44 -9.29 18.64
CA GLY A 290 0.81 -10.64 18.21
C GLY A 290 0.06 -11.18 16.99
N VAL A 291 -0.56 -10.33 16.17
CA VAL A 291 -1.33 -10.78 14.97
C VAL A 291 -0.43 -11.60 14.04
N PHE A 292 0.76 -11.08 13.72
CA PHE A 292 1.70 -11.77 12.83
C PHE A 292 2.25 -13.07 13.43
N ASP A 293 2.30 -13.19 14.76
CA ASP A 293 2.72 -14.40 15.47
C ASP A 293 1.62 -15.47 15.54
N ARG A 294 0.35 -15.06 15.66
CA ARG A 294 -0.81 -15.96 15.57
C ARG A 294 -1.04 -16.43 14.13
N PHE A 295 -0.80 -15.55 13.15
CA PHE A 295 -1.02 -15.79 11.73
C PHE A 295 0.29 -15.65 10.93
N PRO A 296 1.22 -16.62 11.04
CA PRO A 296 2.57 -16.53 10.47
C PRO A 296 2.64 -16.52 8.93
N ARG A 297 1.56 -16.86 8.22
CA ARG A 297 1.48 -16.76 6.75
C ARG A 297 0.67 -15.54 6.28
N LEU A 298 0.14 -14.73 7.20
CA LEU A 298 -0.56 -13.51 6.86
C LEU A 298 0.44 -12.49 6.29
N GLN A 299 0.06 -11.86 5.18
CA GLN A 299 0.83 -10.82 4.52
C GLN A 299 -0.01 -9.55 4.43
N VAL A 300 0.56 -8.44 4.89
CA VAL A 300 -0.12 -7.16 5.05
C VAL A 300 0.72 -6.06 4.41
N GLY A 301 0.12 -5.30 3.51
CA GLY A 301 0.70 -4.11 2.91
C GLY A 301 0.13 -2.85 3.55
N TYR A 302 0.95 -1.80 3.67
CA TYR A 302 0.56 -0.49 4.19
C TYR A 302 0.69 0.53 3.07
N MET A 303 -0.45 1.04 2.62
CA MET A 303 -0.59 1.81 1.38
C MET A 303 -0.64 3.32 1.66
N GLU A 304 -0.26 4.15 0.68
CA GLU A 304 -0.40 5.62 0.69
C GLU A 304 0.17 6.35 1.94
N GLY A 305 1.36 5.94 2.43
CA GLY A 305 1.99 6.58 3.59
C GLY A 305 3.49 6.74 3.53
N GLY A 306 4.09 6.52 2.35
CA GLY A 306 5.53 6.46 2.16
C GLY A 306 6.22 5.32 2.92
N ALA A 307 7.50 5.12 2.64
CA ALA A 307 8.31 4.04 3.22
C ALA A 307 9.48 4.52 4.10
N GLY A 308 9.87 5.78 3.99
CA GLY A 308 11.06 6.39 4.59
C GLY A 308 11.07 6.38 6.11
N TRP A 309 9.91 6.23 6.74
CA TRP A 309 9.77 6.15 8.18
C TRP A 309 10.06 4.76 8.76
N LEU A 310 10.05 3.71 7.93
CA LEU A 310 10.14 2.31 8.39
C LEU A 310 11.42 2.01 9.19
N PRO A 311 12.63 2.48 8.80
CA PRO A 311 13.83 2.25 9.60
C PRO A 311 13.73 2.80 11.03
N PHE A 312 13.26 4.05 11.16
CA PHE A 312 13.04 4.68 12.46
C PHE A 312 11.99 3.92 13.28
N TRP A 313 10.90 3.50 12.65
CA TRP A 313 9.82 2.81 13.35
C TRP A 313 10.26 1.44 13.86
N MET A 314 10.99 0.69 13.04
CA MET A 314 11.55 -0.60 13.42
C MET A 314 12.52 -0.49 14.60
N GLU A 315 13.47 0.46 14.57
CA GLU A 315 14.38 0.72 15.71
C GLU A 315 13.61 1.09 16.98
N ARG A 316 12.60 1.96 16.84
CA ARG A 316 11.78 2.42 17.96
C ARG A 316 11.00 1.27 18.60
N LEU A 317 10.38 0.41 17.80
CA LEU A 317 9.62 -0.74 18.30
C LEU A 317 10.52 -1.73 19.03
N ASP A 318 11.66 -2.10 18.44
CA ASP A 318 12.63 -3.01 19.07
C ASP A 318 13.14 -2.46 20.42
N GLU A 319 13.56 -1.18 20.46
CA GLU A 319 14.02 -0.53 21.69
C GLU A 319 12.95 -0.56 22.80
N HIS A 320 11.68 -0.41 22.45
CA HIS A 320 10.59 -0.43 23.42
C HIS A 320 10.27 -1.85 23.88
N VAL A 321 10.42 -2.86 23.03
CA VAL A 321 10.30 -4.26 23.46
C VAL A 321 11.39 -4.59 24.49
N GLU A 322 12.64 -4.19 24.27
CA GLU A 322 13.74 -4.41 25.24
C GLU A 322 13.43 -3.87 26.65
N LYS A 323 12.68 -2.77 26.73
CA LYS A 323 12.40 -2.04 27.98
C LYS A 323 11.03 -2.33 28.57
N LEU A 324 10.06 -2.67 27.74
CA LEU A 324 8.63 -2.71 28.07
C LEU A 324 7.93 -4.01 27.63
N ALA A 325 8.66 -5.07 27.24
CA ALA A 325 8.09 -6.35 26.79
C ALA A 325 6.89 -6.88 27.61
N PRO A 326 6.84 -6.79 28.96
CA PRO A 326 5.66 -7.22 29.72
C PRO A 326 4.34 -6.50 29.36
N GLN A 327 4.39 -5.35 28.66
CA GLN A 327 3.23 -4.63 28.15
C GLN A 327 2.76 -5.15 26.77
N MET A 328 3.52 -6.03 26.12
CA MET A 328 3.19 -6.69 24.85
C MET A 328 3.23 -8.22 25.03
N PRO A 329 2.35 -8.79 25.88
CA PRO A 329 2.44 -10.20 26.28
C PRO A 329 2.19 -11.19 25.13
N GLU A 330 1.53 -10.76 24.04
CA GLU A 330 1.21 -11.60 22.88
C GLU A 330 2.32 -11.63 21.82
N LEU A 331 3.26 -10.68 21.87
CA LEU A 331 4.39 -10.57 20.93
C LEU A 331 5.45 -11.64 21.24
N LYS A 332 5.81 -12.45 20.23
CA LYS A 332 6.76 -13.57 20.35
C LYS A 332 8.07 -13.35 19.62
N ARG A 333 8.05 -12.58 18.53
CA ARG A 333 9.23 -12.20 17.74
C ARG A 333 9.56 -10.73 17.95
N MET A 334 10.82 -10.34 17.76
CA MET A 334 11.16 -8.92 17.73
C MET A 334 10.41 -8.25 16.56
N PRO A 335 9.92 -7.01 16.73
CA PRO A 335 9.28 -6.25 15.65
C PRO A 335 10.11 -6.24 14.37
N SER A 336 11.43 -6.09 14.47
CA SER A 336 12.32 -6.14 13.32
C SER A 336 12.42 -7.50 12.62
N GLU A 337 12.22 -8.62 13.33
CA GLU A 337 12.12 -9.95 12.70
C GLU A 337 10.84 -10.08 11.87
N ILE A 338 9.74 -9.48 12.33
CA ILE A 338 8.45 -9.48 11.62
C ILE A 338 8.52 -8.55 10.41
N ILE A 339 9.05 -7.34 10.57
CA ILE A 339 9.17 -6.34 9.50
C ILE A 339 10.10 -6.83 8.37
N ARG A 340 11.20 -7.51 8.71
CA ARG A 340 12.14 -8.08 7.72
C ARG A 340 11.65 -9.37 7.07
N SER A 341 10.52 -9.92 7.50
CA SER A 341 9.91 -11.10 6.90
C SER A 341 9.03 -10.73 5.69
N ASP A 342 8.47 -11.74 5.02
CA ASP A 342 7.53 -11.53 3.90
C ASP A 342 6.12 -11.11 4.36
N GLN A 343 5.90 -10.87 5.66
CA GLN A 343 4.60 -10.52 6.24
C GLN A 343 4.23 -9.04 6.09
N ILE A 344 5.20 -8.15 5.87
CA ILE A 344 4.99 -6.70 5.84
C ILE A 344 5.64 -6.07 4.60
N VAL A 345 4.85 -5.27 3.88
CA VAL A 345 5.34 -4.38 2.81
C VAL A 345 4.70 -3.00 2.94
N LEU A 346 5.34 -1.98 2.38
CA LEU A 346 4.85 -0.61 2.32
C LEU A 346 4.87 -0.15 0.87
N THR A 347 3.95 0.73 0.49
CA THR A 347 4.13 1.50 -0.75
C THR A 347 5.00 2.73 -0.50
N CYS A 348 5.68 3.20 -1.55
CA CYS A 348 6.40 4.46 -1.54
C CYS A 348 5.73 5.50 -2.44
N GLU A 349 5.94 6.77 -2.13
CA GLU A 349 5.66 7.85 -3.07
C GLU A 349 6.75 7.89 -4.14
N SER A 350 6.40 8.24 -5.39
CA SER A 350 7.37 8.21 -6.50
C SER A 350 8.54 9.17 -6.32
N GLU A 351 8.31 10.31 -5.67
CA GLU A 351 9.33 11.33 -5.40
C GLU A 351 10.08 11.09 -4.08
N GLU A 352 9.85 9.95 -3.40
CA GLU A 352 10.45 9.66 -2.10
C GLU A 352 11.96 9.36 -2.20
N SER A 353 12.77 10.15 -1.49
CA SER A 353 14.22 9.95 -1.43
C SER A 353 14.61 8.90 -0.39
N GLY A 354 15.74 8.20 -0.60
CA GLY A 354 16.31 7.31 0.42
C GLY A 354 15.71 5.91 0.48
N LEU A 355 14.88 5.55 -0.50
CA LEU A 355 14.25 4.22 -0.61
C LEU A 355 15.28 3.08 -0.64
N GLY A 356 16.46 3.30 -1.25
CA GLY A 356 17.55 2.34 -1.24
C GLY A 356 17.98 1.97 0.19
N ARG A 357 18.13 2.97 1.07
CA ARG A 357 18.44 2.75 2.49
C ARG A 357 17.32 2.01 3.22
N VAL A 358 16.05 2.31 2.91
CA VAL A 358 14.90 1.62 3.52
C VAL A 358 14.94 0.13 3.20
N MET A 359 15.15 -0.20 1.91
CA MET A 359 15.28 -1.59 1.44
C MET A 359 16.51 -2.29 2.03
N ASP A 360 17.66 -1.63 2.08
CA ASP A 360 18.87 -2.22 2.65
C ASP A 360 18.73 -2.51 4.15
N PHE A 361 17.98 -1.68 4.88
CA PHE A 361 17.80 -1.80 6.33
C PHE A 361 16.68 -2.77 6.73
N SER A 362 15.58 -2.74 5.98
CA SER A 362 14.32 -3.45 6.32
C SER A 362 14.13 -4.71 5.48
N GLY A 363 14.89 -4.89 4.42
CA GLY A 363 14.80 -6.04 3.52
C GLY A 363 14.47 -5.59 2.08
N PRO A 364 15.07 -6.22 1.06
CA PRO A 364 14.91 -5.79 -0.33
C PRO A 364 13.48 -5.95 -0.87
N GLY A 365 12.62 -6.71 -0.18
CA GLY A 365 11.23 -6.97 -0.53
C GLY A 365 10.21 -6.02 0.10
N THR A 366 10.61 -5.11 0.99
CA THR A 366 9.65 -4.40 1.87
C THR A 366 8.95 -3.20 1.23
N VAL A 367 9.42 -2.73 0.07
CA VAL A 367 8.90 -1.50 -0.56
C VAL A 367 8.34 -1.81 -1.95
N LEU A 368 7.13 -1.31 -2.20
CA LEU A 368 6.40 -1.41 -3.47
C LEU A 368 6.25 -0.02 -4.11
N TYR A 369 6.43 0.08 -5.42
CA TYR A 369 6.07 1.29 -6.16
C TYR A 369 4.55 1.48 -6.17
N ALA A 370 4.11 2.71 -5.94
CA ALA A 370 2.73 3.17 -6.06
C ALA A 370 2.69 4.46 -6.88
N SER A 371 1.72 4.56 -7.77
CA SER A 371 1.47 5.79 -8.53
C SER A 371 0.47 6.71 -7.84
N ASP A 372 -0.42 6.15 -7.01
CA ASP A 372 -1.62 6.82 -6.49
C ASP A 372 -2.49 7.44 -7.60
N TYR A 373 -2.48 6.80 -8.79
CA TYR A 373 -3.18 7.34 -9.95
C TYR A 373 -4.69 7.41 -9.65
N CYS A 374 -5.40 8.51 -9.92
CA CYS A 374 -4.88 9.86 -10.09
C CYS A 374 -5.53 10.78 -9.07
N HIS A 375 -5.21 10.51 -7.81
CA HIS A 375 -5.37 11.47 -6.74
C HIS A 375 -4.62 12.77 -7.07
N TRP A 376 -4.96 13.81 -6.31
CA TRP A 376 -4.58 15.19 -6.61
C TRP A 376 -3.08 15.45 -6.41
N ASP A 377 -2.42 14.59 -5.66
CA ASP A 377 -1.01 14.62 -5.27
C ASP A 377 -0.13 13.64 -6.05
N CYS A 378 -0.70 12.80 -6.91
CA CYS A 378 0.10 11.93 -7.76
C CYS A 378 0.92 12.70 -8.80
N HIS A 379 2.03 12.10 -9.26
CA HIS A 379 2.89 12.69 -10.28
C HIS A 379 2.65 12.14 -11.70
N PHE A 380 1.42 11.78 -12.07
CA PHE A 380 1.11 11.30 -13.43
C PHE A 380 1.36 12.34 -14.53
N PRO A 381 2.00 12.04 -15.69
CA PRO A 381 2.43 10.73 -16.17
C PRO A 381 3.93 10.40 -15.92
N TYR A 382 4.48 10.81 -14.78
CA TYR A 382 5.93 10.81 -14.50
C TYR A 382 6.34 10.10 -13.21
N SER A 383 5.42 9.48 -12.48
CA SER A 383 5.75 8.74 -11.26
C SER A 383 6.72 7.57 -11.48
N VAL A 384 6.60 6.80 -12.58
CA VAL A 384 7.60 5.76 -12.93
C VAL A 384 8.93 6.41 -13.30
N LYS A 385 8.89 7.57 -13.98
CA LYS A 385 10.08 8.33 -14.38
C LYS A 385 10.90 8.75 -13.16
N ASP A 386 10.24 9.19 -12.09
CA ASP A 386 10.90 9.63 -10.85
C ASP A 386 11.79 8.51 -10.28
N ILE A 387 11.26 7.28 -10.19
CA ILE A 387 11.99 6.11 -9.69
C ILE A 387 13.10 5.69 -10.67
N VAL A 388 12.82 5.71 -11.97
CA VAL A 388 13.80 5.35 -13.01
C VAL A 388 14.98 6.32 -13.02
N GLU A 389 14.75 7.61 -12.79
CA GLU A 389 15.78 8.66 -12.78
C GLU A 389 16.46 8.81 -11.41
N GLN A 390 15.94 8.16 -10.36
CA GLN A 390 16.52 8.19 -9.02
C GLN A 390 17.95 7.64 -9.03
N LYS A 391 18.89 8.41 -8.46
CA LYS A 391 20.34 8.09 -8.53
C LYS A 391 20.84 7.25 -7.36
N ASP A 392 20.11 7.26 -6.25
CA ASP A 392 20.40 6.48 -5.04
C ASP A 392 19.87 5.02 -5.11
N LEU A 393 19.21 4.66 -6.20
CA LEU A 393 18.76 3.29 -6.47
C LEU A 393 19.64 2.60 -7.52
N THR A 394 20.15 1.41 -7.17
CA THR A 394 20.77 0.49 -8.12
C THR A 394 19.72 -0.06 -9.09
N LEU A 395 20.16 -0.61 -10.24
CA LEU A 395 19.25 -1.23 -11.20
C LEU A 395 18.46 -2.41 -10.59
N ALA A 396 19.11 -3.25 -9.79
CA ALA A 396 18.46 -4.35 -9.08
C ALA A 396 17.40 -3.86 -8.07
N GLN A 397 17.67 -2.75 -7.37
CA GLN A 397 16.68 -2.12 -6.49
C GLN A 397 15.50 -1.55 -7.29
N LYS A 398 15.74 -0.94 -8.45
CA LYS A 398 14.67 -0.44 -9.34
C LYS A 398 13.80 -1.57 -9.86
N GLU A 399 14.38 -2.68 -10.30
CA GLU A 399 13.63 -3.87 -10.75
C GLU A 399 12.74 -4.43 -9.63
N ARG A 400 13.26 -4.48 -8.40
CA ARG A 400 12.49 -4.91 -7.23
C ARG A 400 11.35 -3.98 -6.89
N LEU A 401 11.67 -2.70 -6.74
CA LEU A 401 10.72 -1.65 -6.35
C LEU A 401 9.60 -1.48 -7.36
N LEU A 402 9.95 -1.38 -8.65
CA LEU A 402 8.98 -1.14 -9.72
C LEU A 402 8.07 -2.33 -10.01
N GLY A 403 8.47 -3.57 -9.67
CA GLY A 403 7.70 -4.74 -10.09
C GLY A 403 7.83 -5.96 -9.20
N ARG A 404 9.04 -6.48 -9.02
CA ARG A 404 9.22 -7.83 -8.44
C ARG A 404 8.61 -7.95 -7.03
N ASN A 405 8.77 -6.94 -6.20
CA ASN A 405 8.22 -6.98 -4.84
C ASN A 405 6.69 -7.03 -4.86
N ALA A 406 6.04 -6.29 -5.76
CA ALA A 406 4.58 -6.31 -5.89
C ALA A 406 4.09 -7.65 -6.46
N VAL A 407 4.80 -8.22 -7.44
CA VAL A 407 4.52 -9.57 -7.96
C VAL A 407 4.58 -10.62 -6.85
N ASP A 408 5.62 -10.56 -6.02
CA ASP A 408 5.83 -11.52 -4.92
C ASP A 408 4.76 -11.35 -3.82
N PHE A 409 4.49 -10.11 -3.38
CA PHE A 409 3.49 -9.83 -2.35
C PHE A 409 2.08 -10.24 -2.78
N PHE A 410 1.60 -9.69 -3.90
CA PHE A 410 0.24 -9.94 -4.41
C PHE A 410 0.09 -11.30 -5.10
N LYS A 411 1.17 -12.10 -5.19
CA LYS A 411 1.20 -13.43 -5.83
C LYS A 411 0.66 -13.39 -7.26
N LEU A 412 1.03 -12.34 -8.00
CA LEU A 412 0.49 -12.08 -9.33
C LEU A 412 0.86 -13.19 -10.32
N LYS A 413 -0.12 -13.61 -11.11
CA LYS A 413 0.03 -14.65 -12.14
C LYS A 413 -0.57 -14.17 -13.46
N ASN A 414 -0.18 -14.81 -14.56
CA ASN A 414 -0.64 -14.47 -15.91
C ASN A 414 -0.35 -13.01 -16.28
N LEU A 415 0.88 -12.56 -15.98
CA LEU A 415 1.35 -11.20 -16.23
C LEU A 415 1.49 -10.93 -17.73
N PRO A 416 1.35 -9.67 -18.18
CA PRO A 416 1.67 -9.27 -19.55
C PRO A 416 3.19 -9.34 -19.79
N GLU A 417 3.59 -9.37 -21.07
CA GLU A 417 4.97 -9.12 -21.43
C GLU A 417 5.34 -7.66 -21.09
N PRO A 418 6.47 -7.39 -20.42
CA PRO A 418 6.90 -6.05 -20.08
C PRO A 418 7.09 -5.20 -21.33
N ARG A 419 6.41 -4.06 -21.39
CA ARG A 419 6.54 -3.13 -22.52
C ARG A 419 6.22 -1.69 -22.19
N ALA A 420 5.42 -1.42 -21.15
CA ALA A 420 4.91 -0.09 -20.88
C ALA A 420 6.05 0.90 -20.61
N LEU A 421 7.05 0.50 -19.83
CA LEU A 421 8.21 1.36 -19.55
C LEU A 421 8.96 1.76 -20.82
N SER A 422 9.12 0.86 -21.79
CA SER A 422 9.73 1.19 -23.10
C SER A 422 8.89 2.20 -23.91
N ILE A 423 7.57 2.15 -23.78
CA ILE A 423 6.64 3.10 -24.42
C ILE A 423 6.80 4.48 -23.78
N ALA A 424 6.73 4.55 -22.45
CA ALA A 424 6.85 5.78 -21.69
C ALA A 424 8.20 6.48 -21.89
N ARG A 425 9.31 5.72 -21.90
CA ARG A 425 10.65 6.29 -22.13
C ARG A 425 10.79 6.98 -23.48
N ARG A 426 10.24 6.41 -24.56
CA ARG A 426 10.21 7.06 -25.88
C ARG A 426 9.42 8.37 -25.85
N HIS A 427 8.34 8.42 -25.07
CA HIS A 427 7.57 9.64 -24.88
C HIS A 427 8.39 10.71 -24.14
N TRP A 428 9.07 10.34 -23.04
CA TRP A 428 9.92 11.28 -22.29
C TRP A 428 11.06 11.85 -23.14
N GLU A 429 11.70 11.03 -23.98
CA GLU A 429 12.74 11.45 -24.92
C GLU A 429 12.23 12.47 -25.95
N GLN A 430 11.04 12.21 -26.54
CA GLN A 430 10.40 13.12 -27.48
C GLN A 430 10.05 14.46 -26.82
N GLU A 431 9.47 14.43 -25.61
CA GLU A 431 9.19 15.65 -24.84
C GLU A 431 10.45 16.44 -24.50
N GLY A 432 11.53 15.75 -24.13
CA GLY A 432 12.84 16.33 -23.86
C GLY A 432 13.39 17.08 -25.07
N ALA A 433 13.39 16.42 -26.24
CA ALA A 433 13.84 17.01 -27.50
C ALA A 433 13.02 18.25 -27.89
N VAL A 434 11.70 18.24 -27.70
CA VAL A 434 10.82 19.39 -27.97
C VAL A 434 11.13 20.57 -27.04
N LYS A 435 11.37 20.30 -25.75
CA LYS A 435 11.76 21.32 -24.76
C LYS A 435 13.12 21.94 -25.08
N GLU A 436 14.09 21.13 -25.51
CA GLU A 436 15.41 21.60 -25.93
C GLU A 436 15.33 22.45 -27.19
N ALA A 437 14.62 22.00 -28.22
CA ALA A 437 14.39 22.76 -29.45
C ALA A 437 13.70 24.12 -29.16
N SER A 438 12.72 24.13 -28.26
CA SER A 438 12.02 25.35 -27.84
C SER A 438 12.91 26.33 -27.06
N ARG A 439 13.90 25.83 -26.32
CA ARG A 439 14.90 26.65 -25.62
C ARG A 439 15.94 27.20 -26.60
N ALA A 440 16.37 26.41 -27.57
CA ALA A 440 17.34 26.83 -28.59
C ALA A 440 16.77 27.87 -29.57
N ALA A 441 15.45 27.93 -29.72
CA ALA A 441 14.74 28.92 -30.55
C ALA A 441 14.43 30.25 -29.83
N ARG A 442 14.75 30.38 -28.53
CA ARG A 442 14.63 31.61 -27.73
C ARG A 442 16.00 32.20 -27.48
#